data_AF-A0A2V5NQN6-F1
#
_entry.id   AF-A0A2V5NQN6-F1
#
_cell.length_a   1.000
_cell.length_b   1.000
_cell.length_c   1.000
_cell.angle_alpha   90.00
_cell.angle_beta   90.00
_cell.angle_gamma   90.00
#
_symmetry.space_group_name_H-M   'P 1'
#
loop_
_entity.id
_entity.type
_entity.pdbx_description
1 polymer ?
#
loop_
_entity_poly.entity_id
_entity_poly.type
_entity_poly.pdbx_seq_one_letter_code
_entity_poly.pdbx_strand_id
1 'polypeptide(L)' 'MPGLPLITFEGSEGSGKSTQADRLAVHFQRCGIPCILTHEPGGTPIGETIRELLQFAPHNSTMTA' A
#
# COMPACT_ATOMS: atom_id res chain seq x y z
N MET A 1 -14.62 -12.42 -19.06
CA MET A 1 -13.66 -11.30 -19.15
C MET A 1 -12.44 -11.72 -18.33
N PRO A 2 -11.21 -11.69 -18.88
CA PRO A 2 -10.03 -11.96 -18.06
C PRO A 2 -10.05 -11.02 -16.85
N GLY A 3 -9.84 -11.57 -15.65
CA GLY A 3 -9.85 -10.80 -14.41
C GLY A 3 -8.81 -9.67 -14.49
N LEU A 4 -9.15 -8.50 -13.97
CA LEU A 4 -8.19 -7.40 -13.89
C LEU A 4 -6.96 -7.85 -13.05
N PRO A 5 -5.74 -7.54 -13.48
CA PRO A 5 -4.54 -7.96 -12.76
C PRO A 5 -4.40 -7.24 -11.42
N LEU A 6 -3.96 -7.95 -10.40
CA LEU A 6 -3.46 -7.36 -9.16
C LEU A 6 -2.00 -6.94 -9.36
N ILE A 7 -1.68 -5.67 -9.09
CA ILE A 7 -0.34 -5.11 -9.22
C ILE A 7 0.16 -4.74 -7.82
N THR A 8 1.30 -5.27 -7.41
CA THR A 8 1.95 -4.95 -6.13
C THR A 8 3.25 -4.17 -6.35
N PHE A 9 3.57 -3.27 -5.42
CA PHE A 9 4.81 -2.49 -5.43
C PHE A 9 5.65 -2.88 -4.21
N GLU A 10 6.77 -3.58 -4.45
CA GLU A 10 7.66 -4.11 -3.41
C GLU A 10 9.01 -3.38 -3.38
N GLY A 11 9.67 -3.38 -2.21
CA GLY A 11 10.99 -2.78 -2.03
C GLY A 11 11.26 -2.24 -0.63
N SER A 12 12.52 -1.84 -0.38
CA SER A 12 12.98 -1.33 0.91
C SER A 12 12.29 -0.04 1.34
N GLU A 13 12.43 0.32 2.62
CA GLU A 13 11.99 1.63 3.11
C GLU A 13 12.63 2.77 2.30
N GLY A 14 11.85 3.81 2.01
CA GLY A 14 12.30 4.92 1.16
C GLY A 14 12.49 4.63 -0.35
N SER A 15 12.24 3.40 -0.85
CA SER A 15 12.43 3.06 -2.28
C SER A 15 11.43 3.74 -3.24
N GLY A 16 10.43 4.45 -2.72
CA GLY A 16 9.46 5.20 -3.52
C GLY A 16 8.20 4.41 -3.94
N LYS A 17 7.92 3.26 -3.31
CA LYS A 17 6.74 2.41 -3.60
C LYS A 17 5.44 3.21 -3.68
N SER A 18 5.10 3.95 -2.62
CA SER A 18 3.87 4.74 -2.54
C SER A 18 3.80 5.78 -3.67
N THR A 19 4.89 6.49 -3.91
CA THR A 19 4.99 7.47 -5.02
C THR A 19 4.72 6.83 -6.38
N GLN A 20 5.26 5.64 -6.64
CA GLN A 20 5.06 4.96 -7.93
C GLN A 20 3.64 4.38 -8.05
N ALA A 21 3.07 3.88 -6.95
CA ALA A 21 1.70 3.40 -6.91
C ALA A 21 0.70 4.53 -7.21
N ASP A 22 0.88 5.70 -6.60
CA ASP A 22 0.07 6.90 -6.87
C ASP A 22 0.20 7.36 -8.32
N ARG A 23 1.41 7.38 -8.87
CA ARG A 23 1.66 7.75 -10.27
C ARG A 23 0.97 6.79 -11.24
N LEU A 24 0.99 5.49 -10.96
CA LEU A 24 0.29 4.50 -11.77
C LEU A 24 -1.23 4.70 -11.70
N ALA A 25 -1.78 4.95 -10.52
CA ALA A 25 -3.21 5.23 -10.35
C ALA A 25 -3.64 6.47 -11.15
N VAL A 26 -2.86 7.55 -11.10
CA VAL A 26 -3.10 8.78 -11.90
C VAL A 26 -3.01 8.47 -13.40
N HIS A 27 -2.05 7.63 -13.82
CA HIS A 27 -1.94 7.23 -15.22
C HIS A 27 -3.18 6.44 -15.68
N PHE A 28 -3.65 5.48 -14.89
CA PHE A 28 -4.87 4.73 -15.19
C PHE A 28 -6.10 5.63 -15.27
N GLN A 29 -6.25 6.58 -14.34
CA GLN A 29 -7.32 7.58 -14.40
C GLN A 29 -7.28 8.38 -15.71
N ARG A 30 -6.09 8.83 -16.15
CA ARG A 30 -5.92 9.56 -17.43
C ARG A 30 -6.22 8.70 -18.66
N CYS A 31 -6.03 7.39 -18.57
CA CYS A 31 -6.34 6.44 -19.62
C CYS A 31 -7.79 5.93 -19.59
N GLY A 32 -8.62 6.38 -18.63
CA GLY A 32 -9.99 5.89 -18.46
C GLY A 32 -10.07 4.44 -17.95
N ILE A 33 -9.00 3.95 -17.32
CA ILE A 33 -8.93 2.60 -16.76
C ILE A 33 -9.29 2.68 -15.26
N PRO A 34 -10.37 2.02 -14.81
CA PRO A 34 -10.72 2.00 -13.40
C PRO A 34 -9.69 1.18 -12.61
N CYS A 35 -9.23 1.72 -11.48
CA CYS A 35 -8.36 1.01 -10.55
C CYS A 35 -8.73 1.33 -9.10
N ILE A 36 -8.45 0.38 -8.21
CA ILE A 36 -8.50 0.58 -6.76
C ILE A 36 -7.06 0.58 -6.27
N LEU A 37 -6.65 1.68 -5.62
CA LEU A 37 -5.37 1.78 -4.94
C LEU A 37 -5.56 1.39 -3.47
N THR A 38 -4.74 0.48 -2.97
CA THR A 38 -4.71 0.05 -1.57
C THR A 38 -3.26 -0.17 -1.13
N HIS A 39 -3.04 -0.31 0.17
CA HIS A 39 -1.72 -0.56 0.77
C HIS A 39 -1.83 -1.46 2.00
N GLU A 40 -0.73 -2.14 2.34
CA GLU A 40 -0.64 -2.99 3.53
C GLU A 40 0.60 -2.64 4.36
N PRO A 41 0.53 -2.77 5.71
CA PRO A 41 -0.71 -2.88 6.49
C PRO A 41 -1.52 -1.58 6.36
N GLY A 42 -2.84 -1.69 6.25
CA GLY A 42 -3.76 -0.56 6.02
C GLY A 42 -4.88 -0.90 5.05
N GLY A 43 -5.47 0.13 4.44
CA GLY A 43 -6.41 -0.01 3.32
C GLY A 43 -7.86 -0.33 3.69
N THR A 44 -8.14 -0.54 4.98
CA THR A 44 -9.50 -0.67 5.56
C THR A 44 -9.51 -0.05 6.95
N PRO A 45 -10.67 0.34 7.53
CA PRO A 45 -10.71 0.90 8.88
C PRO A 45 -10.03 0.01 9.94
N ILE A 46 -10.25 -1.30 9.88
CA ILE A 46 -9.58 -2.26 10.77
C ILE A 46 -8.09 -2.41 10.43
N GLY A 47 -7.73 -2.38 9.14
CA GLY A 47 -6.35 -2.41 8.68
C GLY A 47 -5.54 -1.21 9.15
N GLU A 48 -6.14 -0.02 9.20
CA GLU A 48 -5.52 1.18 9.76
C GLU A 48 -5.28 1.04 11.28
N THR A 49 -6.24 0.51 12.04
CA THR A 49 -6.02 0.21 13.47
C THR A 49 -4.87 -0.78 13.68
N ILE A 50 -4.79 -1.83 12.86
CA ILE A 50 -3.70 -2.81 12.92
C ILE A 50 -2.36 -2.14 12.55
N ARG A 51 -2.34 -1.31 11.51
CA ARG A 51 -1.17 -0.54 11.07
C ARG A 51 -0.63 0.35 12.19
N GLU A 52 -1.50 1.05 12.92
CA GLU A 52 -1.11 1.89 14.05
C GLU A 52 -0.51 1.06 15.18
N LEU A 53 -1.15 -0.07 15.54
CA LEU A 53 -0.64 -0.97 16.56
C LEU A 53 0.74 -1.51 16.19
N LEU A 54 0.93 -1.94 14.93
CA LEU A 54 2.22 -2.43 14.46
C LEU A 54 3.32 -1.35 14.48
N GLN A 55 2.99 -0.08 14.23
CA GLN A 55 3.97 1.00 14.25
C GLN A 55 4.34 1.46 15.65
N PHE A 56 3.34 1.62 16.51
CA PHE A 56 3.48 2.36 17.77
C PHE A 56 3.35 1.50 19.02
N ALA A 57 3.13 0.19 18.91
CA ALA A 57 3.07 -0.69 20.08
C ALA A 57 4.37 -0.56 20.90
N PRO A 58 4.28 -0.46 22.24
CA PRO A 58 5.44 -0.37 23.13
C PRO A 58 6.42 -1.53 22.96
N HIS A 59 5.93 -2.68 22.51
CA HIS A 59 6.72 -3.89 22.28
C HIS A 59 7.34 -3.95 20.88
N ASN A 60 7.12 -2.94 20.03
CA ASN A 60 7.68 -2.91 18.67
C ASN A 60 9.21 -2.65 18.66
N SER A 61 9.79 -2.26 19.80
CA SER A 61 11.24 -2.02 19.94
C SER A 61 12.11 -3.27 19.69
N THR A 62 11.51 -4.48 19.70
CA THR A 62 12.23 -5.74 19.44
C THR A 62 12.12 -6.25 18.00
N MET A 63 11.34 -5.60 17.11
CA MET A 63 11.19 -6.03 15.71
C MET A 63 12.10 -5.31 14.71
N THR A 64 12.79 -4.24 15.13
CA THR A 64 13.87 -3.61 14.36
C THR A 64 15.18 -4.34 14.67
N ALA A 65 15.46 -5.42 13.92
CA ALA A 65 16.78 -6.03 13.80
C ALA A 65 17.24 -5.97 12.34
#